data_AF-A0A953W2P5-F1
#
_entry.id   AF-A0A953W2P5-F1
#
_cell.length_a   1.000
_cell.length_b   1.000
_cell.length_c   1.000
_cell.angle_alpha   90.00
_cell.angle_beta   90.00
_cell.angle_gamma   90.00
#
_symmetry.space_group_name_H-M   'P 1'
#
loop_
_entity.id
_entity.type
_entity.pdbx_description
1 polymer ?
#
loop_
_entity_poly.entity_id
_entity_poly.type
_entity_poly.pdbx_seq_one_letter_code
_entity_poly.pdbx_strand_id
1 'polypeptide(L)'
;VNRGQNIAEDVTFSGTIAGAMQGMQLGIPAIALSQARGFRGEEAKIPWETAETFGPGIVGQLLKRGWPKDVLMNINFPDVPPEEVKEVEVTSQGRRDHHIVYADRRTDPRGGIYYWLGFRGKLSNPPQGTDIRAIYDGRISVTPLHIDLTHGETVHHLRGVLGGAPPKVV
;
A
#
# COMPACT_ATOMS: atom_id res chain seq x y z
N VAL A 1 -1.13 4.15 13.92
CA VAL A 1 -0.26 4.37 12.73
C VAL A 1 0.73 3.22 12.65
N ASN A 2 0.88 2.58 11.49
CA ASN A 2 1.78 1.44 11.30
C ASN A 2 3.26 1.84 11.30
N ARG A 3 4.12 0.93 11.78
CA ARG A 3 5.59 1.04 11.72
C ARG A 3 6.11 0.56 10.37
N GLY A 4 5.98 1.40 9.34
CA GLY A 4 6.35 1.08 7.97
C GLY A 4 5.21 1.39 7.00
N GLN A 5 5.59 1.75 5.78
CA GLN A 5 4.67 2.04 4.69
C GLN A 5 3.87 0.81 4.26
N ASN A 6 2.60 1.02 3.88
CA ASN A 6 1.74 0.04 3.21
C ASN A 6 1.33 0.63 1.86
N ILE A 7 2.17 0.43 0.86
CA ILE A 7 2.06 1.01 -0.49
C ILE A 7 2.17 -0.08 -1.54
N ALA A 8 1.68 0.20 -2.74
CA ALA A 8 1.76 -0.71 -3.88
C ALA A 8 1.18 -2.10 -3.57
N GLU A 9 1.89 -3.19 -3.87
CA GLU A 9 1.41 -4.55 -3.65
C GLU A 9 1.25 -4.91 -2.15
N ASP A 10 1.99 -4.23 -1.27
CA ASP A 10 1.95 -4.46 0.18
C ASP A 10 0.56 -4.16 0.76
N VAL A 11 -0.25 -3.37 0.04
CA VAL A 11 -1.65 -3.08 0.36
C VAL A 11 -2.45 -4.35 0.63
N THR A 12 -2.26 -5.39 -0.18
CA THR A 12 -3.05 -6.63 -0.11
C THR A 12 -2.65 -7.55 1.05
N PHE A 13 -1.45 -7.39 1.59
CA PHE A 13 -0.92 -8.20 2.70
C PHE A 13 -0.94 -7.48 4.05
N SER A 14 -1.33 -6.21 4.05
CA SER A 14 -1.28 -5.36 5.23
C SER A 14 -2.40 -5.64 6.21
N GLY A 15 -2.03 -6.04 7.43
CA GLY A 15 -2.98 -6.11 8.54
C GLY A 15 -3.58 -4.75 8.93
N THR A 16 -2.84 -3.64 8.72
CA THR A 16 -3.33 -2.28 8.99
C THR A 16 -4.46 -1.91 8.04
N ILE A 17 -4.28 -2.20 6.74
CA ILE A 17 -5.32 -1.94 5.73
C ILE A 17 -6.47 -2.94 5.87
N ALA A 18 -6.20 -4.20 6.21
CA ALA A 18 -7.24 -5.19 6.49
C ALA A 18 -8.19 -4.71 7.62
N GLY A 19 -7.66 -4.05 8.66
CA GLY A 19 -8.50 -3.44 9.70
C GLY A 19 -9.43 -2.34 9.17
N ALA A 20 -8.92 -1.47 8.29
CA ALA A 20 -9.74 -0.45 7.64
C ALA A 20 -10.76 -1.06 6.66
N MET A 21 -10.38 -2.11 5.92
CA MET A 21 -11.28 -2.85 5.03
C MET A 21 -12.47 -3.43 5.80
N GLN A 22 -12.24 -3.99 6.99
CA GLN A 22 -13.31 -4.52 7.84
C GLN A 22 -14.26 -3.41 8.31
N GLY A 23 -13.74 -2.26 8.73
CA GLY A 23 -14.59 -1.10 9.07
C GLY A 23 -15.46 -0.66 7.90
N MET A 24 -14.86 -0.51 6.72
CA MET A 24 -15.57 -0.17 5.48
C MET A 24 -16.65 -1.21 5.13
N GLN A 25 -16.36 -2.50 5.25
CA GLN A 25 -17.32 -3.58 4.97
C GLN A 25 -18.53 -3.56 5.92
N LEU A 26 -18.34 -3.09 7.16
CA LEU A 26 -19.42 -2.84 8.12
C LEU A 26 -20.17 -1.53 7.86
N GLY A 27 -19.85 -0.81 6.79
CA GLY A 27 -20.46 0.47 6.42
C GLY A 27 -19.93 1.66 7.22
N ILE A 28 -18.79 1.52 7.90
CA ILE A 28 -18.15 2.56 8.70
C ILE A 28 -17.03 3.21 7.86
N PRO A 29 -16.98 4.54 7.71
CA PRO A 29 -15.85 5.22 7.07
C PRO A 29 -14.54 4.83 7.76
N ALA A 30 -13.57 4.32 6.98
CA ALA A 30 -12.35 3.75 7.51
C ALA A 30 -11.09 4.33 6.84
N ILE A 31 -10.05 4.53 7.66
CA ILE A 31 -8.76 5.09 7.24
C ILE A 31 -7.63 4.24 7.81
N ALA A 32 -6.73 3.77 6.96
CA ALA A 32 -5.47 3.15 7.36
C ALA A 32 -4.35 4.21 7.37
N LEU A 33 -3.50 4.20 8.40
CA LEU A 33 -2.41 5.16 8.55
C LEU A 33 -1.08 4.46 8.76
N SER A 34 -0.06 4.85 8.02
CA SER A 34 1.26 4.21 8.01
C SER A 34 2.38 5.25 7.95
N GLN A 35 3.42 5.10 8.77
CA GLN A 35 4.61 5.96 8.74
C GLN A 35 5.73 5.22 8.01
N ALA A 36 6.21 5.77 6.89
CA ALA A 36 7.31 5.20 6.14
C ALA A 36 8.60 5.20 6.97
N ARG A 37 9.47 4.22 6.73
CA ARG A 37 10.81 4.11 7.33
C ARG A 37 11.80 3.43 6.39
N GLY A 38 13.09 3.63 6.67
CA GLY A 38 14.19 2.91 6.02
C GLY A 38 14.68 3.58 4.75
N PHE A 39 14.20 4.78 4.42
CA PHE A 39 14.71 5.62 3.33
C PHE A 39 15.85 6.53 3.80
N ARG A 40 15.91 6.81 5.11
CA ARG A 40 17.01 7.54 5.78
C ARG A 40 18.09 6.64 6.40
N GLY A 41 18.04 5.34 6.12
CA GLY A 41 18.92 4.31 6.71
C GLY A 41 18.20 3.42 7.74
N GLU A 42 18.68 2.20 7.94
CA GLU A 42 18.00 1.20 8.78
C GLU A 42 17.91 1.58 10.26
N GLU A 43 18.95 2.25 10.76
CA GLU A 43 19.06 2.72 12.15
C GLU A 43 18.38 4.07 12.39
N ALA A 44 17.89 4.73 11.34
CA ALA A 44 17.21 6.01 11.48
C ALA A 44 15.96 5.85 12.37
N LYS A 45 15.81 6.80 13.30
CA LYS A 45 14.59 6.90 14.11
C LYS A 45 13.42 7.16 13.18
N ILE A 46 12.30 6.54 13.50
CA ILE A 46 11.06 6.69 12.74
C ILE A 46 10.48 8.07 13.06
N PRO A 47 10.16 8.91 12.05
CA PRO A 47 9.66 10.25 12.28
C PRO A 47 8.15 10.21 12.57
N TRP A 48 7.78 9.75 13.76
CA TRP A 48 6.37 9.69 14.19
C TRP A 48 5.71 11.06 14.24
N GLU A 49 6.50 12.10 14.54
CA GLU A 49 6.11 13.50 14.55
C GLU A 49 5.49 13.96 13.22
N THR A 50 5.86 13.33 12.10
CA THR A 50 5.30 13.65 10.77
C THR A 50 3.84 13.22 10.69
N ALA A 51 3.54 12.00 11.10
CA ALA A 51 2.15 11.52 11.18
C ALA A 51 1.34 12.30 12.23
N GLU A 52 1.94 12.65 13.37
CA GLU A 52 1.28 13.43 14.42
C GLU A 52 0.94 14.85 13.99
N THR A 53 1.84 15.50 13.24
CA THR A 53 1.68 16.87 12.78
C THR A 53 0.59 16.98 11.70
N PHE A 54 0.62 16.11 10.69
CA PHE A 54 -0.25 16.23 9.52
C PHE A 54 -1.51 15.34 9.57
N GLY A 55 -1.45 14.24 10.32
CA GLY A 55 -2.54 13.25 10.39
C GLY A 55 -3.90 13.83 10.80
N PRO A 56 -4.00 14.58 11.92
CA PRO A 56 -5.28 15.14 12.36
C PRO A 56 -5.95 16.05 11.32
N GLY A 57 -5.16 16.90 10.64
CA GLY A 57 -5.67 17.81 9.61
C GLY A 57 -6.20 17.08 8.38
N ILE A 58 -5.44 16.09 7.89
CA ILE A 58 -5.83 15.28 6.72
C ILE A 58 -7.08 14.45 7.04
N VAL A 59 -7.10 13.76 8.18
CA VAL A 59 -8.26 12.97 8.62
C VAL A 59 -9.50 13.86 8.80
N GLY A 60 -9.35 15.04 9.39
CA GLY A 60 -10.45 16.00 9.56
C GLY A 60 -11.06 16.45 8.22
N GLN A 61 -10.22 16.76 7.23
CA GLN A 61 -10.69 17.14 5.89
C GLN A 61 -11.40 15.99 5.18
N LEU A 62 -10.84 14.78 5.26
CA LEU A 62 -11.46 13.59 4.68
C LEU A 62 -12.84 13.34 5.30
N LEU A 63 -12.93 13.32 6.64
CA LEU A 63 -14.21 13.07 7.34
C LEU A 63 -15.25 14.15 7.03
N LYS A 64 -14.83 15.42 6.93
CA LYS A 64 -15.72 16.52 6.55
C LYS A 64 -16.26 16.38 5.12
N ARG A 65 -15.42 15.91 4.19
CA ARG A 65 -15.81 15.74 2.78
C ARG A 65 -16.64 14.48 2.55
N GLY A 66 -16.34 13.41 3.29
CA GLY A 66 -16.88 12.08 3.07
C GLY A 66 -16.38 11.44 1.78
N TRP A 67 -16.71 10.16 1.60
CA TRP A 67 -16.40 9.36 0.43
C TRP A 67 -17.41 8.19 0.29
N PRO A 68 -17.44 7.48 -0.85
CA PRO A 68 -18.32 6.34 -1.05
C PRO A 68 -18.13 5.23 0.01
N LYS A 69 -19.20 4.49 0.33
CA LYS A 69 -19.18 3.47 1.41
C LYS A 69 -18.30 2.26 1.12
N ASP A 70 -18.04 2.01 -0.15
CA ASP A 70 -17.21 0.93 -0.69
C ASP A 70 -15.73 1.33 -0.87
N VAL A 71 -15.34 2.48 -0.30
CA VAL A 71 -13.99 3.01 -0.35
C VAL A 71 -13.42 3.20 1.06
N LEU A 72 -12.15 2.88 1.24
CA LEU A 72 -11.34 3.25 2.41
C LEU A 72 -10.20 4.17 1.99
N MET A 73 -9.67 4.95 2.93
CA MET A 73 -8.51 5.82 2.68
C MET A 73 -7.24 5.18 3.23
N ASN A 74 -6.22 5.00 2.39
CA ASN A 74 -4.89 4.58 2.80
C ASN A 74 -3.96 5.79 2.82
N ILE A 75 -3.46 6.16 4.00
CA ILE A 75 -2.56 7.30 4.19
C ILE A 75 -1.18 6.80 4.55
N ASN A 76 -0.19 7.21 3.78
CA ASN A 76 1.23 6.97 4.08
C ASN A 76 1.96 8.30 4.26
N PHE A 77 2.65 8.44 5.39
CA PHE A 77 3.51 9.59 5.68
C PHE A 77 4.95 9.28 5.27
N PRO A 78 5.68 10.23 4.65
CA PRO A 78 7.04 10.00 4.17
C PRO A 78 8.04 9.87 5.33
N ASP A 79 9.17 9.20 5.10
CA ASP A 79 10.26 9.02 6.07
C ASP A 79 11.15 10.27 6.10
N VAL A 80 10.57 11.41 6.45
CA VAL A 80 11.23 12.72 6.62
C VAL A 80 10.58 13.44 7.81
N PRO A 81 11.27 14.36 8.49
CA PRO A 81 10.67 15.15 9.55
C PRO A 81 9.60 16.12 9.02
N PRO A 82 8.71 16.67 9.86
CA PRO A 82 7.55 17.43 9.42
C PRO A 82 7.89 18.64 8.55
N GLU A 83 9.00 19.32 8.86
CA GLU A 83 9.52 20.48 8.14
C GLU A 83 9.99 20.18 6.71
N GLU A 84 10.23 18.91 6.38
CA GLU A 84 10.67 18.46 5.06
C GLU A 84 9.53 17.87 4.21
N VAL A 85 8.31 17.76 4.78
CA VAL A 85 7.14 17.33 4.01
C VAL A 85 6.78 18.39 2.99
N LYS A 86 6.73 17.98 1.71
CA LYS A 86 6.50 18.93 0.61
C LYS A 86 5.03 19.22 0.35
N GLU A 87 4.19 18.19 0.33
CA GLU A 87 2.76 18.29 0.04
C GLU A 87 1.99 17.02 0.44
N VAL A 88 0.66 17.11 0.37
CA VAL A 88 -0.25 15.95 0.36
C VAL A 88 -0.66 15.70 -1.09
N GLU A 89 -0.42 14.48 -1.57
CA GLU A 89 -0.78 14.04 -2.92
C GLU A 89 -1.88 12.97 -2.83
N VAL A 90 -2.95 13.14 -3.61
CA VAL A 90 -3.92 12.07 -3.84
C VAL A 90 -3.35 11.17 -4.92
N THR A 91 -3.15 9.91 -4.59
CA THR A 91 -2.35 8.98 -5.39
C THR A 91 -3.15 7.78 -5.87
N SER A 92 -2.57 7.07 -6.85
CA SER A 92 -2.94 5.72 -7.25
C SER A 92 -2.06 4.68 -6.56
N GLN A 93 -2.58 3.47 -6.38
CA GLN A 93 -1.78 2.35 -5.90
C GLN A 93 -0.71 2.01 -6.94
N GLY A 94 0.57 2.12 -6.55
CA GLY A 94 1.69 1.82 -7.41
C GLY A 94 1.92 0.33 -7.62
N ARG A 95 2.93 0.02 -8.42
CA ARG A 95 3.45 -1.33 -8.63
C ARG A 95 4.97 -1.25 -8.57
N ARG A 96 5.62 -2.19 -7.89
CA ARG A 96 7.09 -2.24 -7.82
C ARG A 96 7.65 -2.80 -9.14
N ASP A 97 8.65 -2.11 -9.67
CA ASP A 97 9.31 -2.47 -10.94
C ASP A 97 10.15 -3.75 -10.85
N HIS A 98 10.44 -4.22 -9.62
CA HIS A 98 11.35 -5.32 -9.36
C HIS A 98 10.80 -6.26 -8.30
N HIS A 99 11.00 -7.58 -8.51
CA HIS A 99 10.82 -8.57 -7.47
C HIS A 99 11.88 -8.34 -6.39
N ILE A 100 11.46 -7.77 -5.26
CA ILE A 100 12.34 -7.50 -4.13
C ILE A 100 12.54 -8.74 -3.25
N VAL A 101 11.65 -9.73 -3.35
CA VAL A 101 11.70 -10.96 -2.54
C VAL A 101 12.71 -11.95 -3.12
N TYR A 102 13.58 -12.50 -2.27
CA TYR A 102 14.48 -13.59 -2.62
C TYR A 102 14.47 -14.67 -1.53
N ALA A 103 14.75 -15.92 -1.92
CA ALA A 103 14.93 -17.01 -0.98
C ALA A 103 16.44 -17.28 -0.78
N ASP A 104 16.91 -17.11 0.44
CA ASP A 104 18.27 -17.42 0.85
C ASP A 104 18.33 -18.85 1.41
N ARG A 105 18.99 -19.75 0.68
CA ARG A 105 19.15 -21.14 1.12
C ARG A 105 20.22 -21.22 2.19
N ARG A 106 19.84 -21.73 3.36
CA ARG A 106 20.72 -21.89 4.51
C ARG A 106 20.69 -23.34 5.01
N THR A 107 21.73 -23.69 5.75
CA THR A 107 21.82 -24.98 6.43
C THR A 107 21.87 -24.71 7.93
N ASP A 108 21.02 -25.37 8.70
CA ASP A 108 21.05 -25.30 10.15
C ASP A 108 22.25 -26.10 10.72
N PRO A 109 22.58 -25.94 12.01
CA PRO A 109 23.71 -26.66 12.63
C PRO A 109 23.57 -28.20 12.65
N ARG A 110 22.39 -28.74 12.38
CA ARG A 110 22.12 -30.19 12.30
C ARG A 110 22.15 -30.72 10.86
N GLY A 111 22.45 -29.86 9.88
CA GLY A 111 22.48 -30.22 8.46
C GLY A 111 21.13 -30.08 7.74
N GLY A 112 20.09 -29.59 8.41
CA GLY A 112 18.77 -29.35 7.81
C GLY A 112 18.79 -28.14 6.88
N ILE A 113 18.23 -28.28 5.67
CA ILE A 113 18.10 -27.17 4.73
C ILE A 113 16.86 -26.36 5.08
N TYR A 114 17.02 -25.04 5.15
CA TYR A 114 15.91 -24.10 5.24
C TYR A 114 16.12 -22.93 4.30
N TYR A 115 15.06 -22.17 4.05
CA TYR A 115 15.09 -20.97 3.22
C TYR A 115 14.63 -19.78 4.04
N TRP A 116 15.39 -18.69 3.97
CA TRP A 116 15.00 -17.43 4.58
C TRP A 116 14.54 -16.47 3.48
N LEU A 117 13.30 -16.00 3.58
CA LEU A 117 12.79 -15.01 2.66
C LEU A 117 13.33 -13.63 3.05
N GLY A 118 14.12 -13.03 2.17
CA GLY A 118 14.67 -11.70 2.33
C GLY A 118 14.08 -10.72 1.30
N PHE A 119 14.27 -9.44 1.57
CA PHE A 119 13.87 -8.35 0.68
C PHE A 119 15.11 -7.55 0.27
N ARG A 120 15.24 -7.20 -1.01
CA ARG A 120 16.29 -6.30 -1.51
C ARG A 120 15.74 -4.88 -1.59
N GLY A 121 16.33 -3.96 -0.84
CA GLY A 121 16.02 -2.54 -0.89
C GLY A 121 16.70 -1.88 -2.10
N LYS A 122 16.12 -2.00 -3.29
CA LYS A 122 16.50 -1.14 -4.43
C LYS A 122 15.38 -0.13 -4.62
N LEU A 123 15.72 1.16 -4.59
CA LEU A 123 14.77 2.20 -5.00
C LEU A 123 14.40 1.96 -6.47
N SER A 124 13.11 1.70 -6.69
CA SER A 124 12.47 1.65 -8.01
C SER A 124 12.31 3.06 -8.59
N ASN A 125 11.89 3.17 -9.86
CA ASN A 125 11.52 4.46 -10.46
C ASN A 125 10.03 4.46 -10.82
N PRO A 126 9.14 4.46 -9.81
CA PRO A 126 7.70 4.34 -10.03
C PRO A 126 7.15 5.58 -10.77
N PRO A 127 6.06 5.42 -11.55
CA PRO A 127 5.40 6.53 -12.23
C PRO A 127 4.95 7.65 -11.26
N GLN A 128 4.87 8.88 -11.79
CA GLN A 128 4.27 10.02 -11.08
C GLN A 128 2.79 9.73 -10.73
N GLY A 129 2.31 10.29 -9.62
CA GLY A 129 0.94 10.06 -9.14
C GLY A 129 0.73 8.73 -8.42
N THR A 130 1.78 7.93 -8.22
CA THR A 130 1.70 6.69 -7.43
C THR A 130 2.07 6.93 -5.97
N ASP A 131 1.53 6.10 -5.08
CA ASP A 131 1.84 6.11 -3.66
C ASP A 131 3.34 5.91 -3.36
N ILE A 132 4.03 5.03 -4.10
CA ILE A 132 5.48 4.84 -3.98
C ILE A 132 6.22 6.13 -4.32
N ARG A 133 5.86 6.77 -5.45
CA ARG A 133 6.55 7.99 -5.91
C ARG A 133 6.36 9.15 -4.94
N ALA A 134 5.15 9.33 -4.42
CA ALA A 134 4.85 10.35 -3.42
C ALA A 134 5.77 10.20 -2.19
N ILE A 135 5.88 8.98 -1.64
CA ILE A 135 6.72 8.72 -0.47
C ILE A 135 8.21 8.98 -0.75
N TYR A 136 8.71 8.56 -1.92
CA TYR A 136 10.11 8.81 -2.31
C TYR A 136 10.44 10.30 -2.43
N ASP A 137 9.46 11.09 -2.87
CA ASP A 137 9.63 12.53 -3.06
C ASP A 137 9.41 13.35 -1.77
N GLY A 138 9.13 12.72 -0.63
CA GLY A 138 8.86 13.43 0.63
C GLY A 138 7.44 14.00 0.71
N ARG A 139 6.48 13.36 0.04
CA ARG A 139 5.07 13.76 -0.01
C ARG A 139 4.21 12.76 0.77
N ILE A 140 3.15 13.25 1.40
CA ILE A 140 2.15 12.39 2.04
C ILE A 140 1.25 11.82 0.95
N SER A 141 1.13 10.48 0.91
CA SER A 141 0.27 9.79 -0.04
C SER A 141 -1.10 9.54 0.58
N VAL A 142 -2.17 9.91 -0.13
CA VAL A 142 -3.55 9.54 0.20
C VAL A 142 -4.15 8.76 -0.97
N THR A 143 -4.28 7.45 -0.81
CA THR A 143 -4.81 6.56 -1.85
C THR A 143 -6.22 6.08 -1.47
N PRO A 144 -7.28 6.44 -2.21
CA PRO A 144 -8.58 5.82 -2.05
C PRO A 144 -8.52 4.38 -2.59
N LEU A 145 -8.89 3.40 -1.77
CA LEU A 145 -8.88 1.98 -2.12
C LEU A 145 -10.29 1.40 -2.08
N HIS A 146 -10.60 0.50 -3.01
CA HIS A 146 -11.85 -0.26 -3.07
C HIS A 146 -11.56 -1.76 -2.93
N ILE A 147 -12.56 -2.54 -2.50
CA ILE A 147 -12.44 -4.01 -2.32
C ILE A 147 -12.93 -4.82 -3.52
N ASP A 148 -13.63 -4.20 -4.46
CA ASP A 148 -14.03 -4.89 -5.69
C ASP A 148 -12.79 -5.15 -6.56
N LEU A 149 -12.19 -6.33 -6.41
CA LEU A 149 -11.02 -6.76 -7.18
C LEU A 149 -11.37 -7.20 -8.61
N THR A 150 -12.62 -7.01 -9.04
CA THR A 150 -13.06 -7.35 -10.40
C THR A 150 -12.35 -6.45 -11.42
N HIS A 151 -11.48 -7.05 -12.23
CA HIS A 151 -10.90 -6.34 -13.38
C HIS A 151 -11.94 -6.24 -14.51
N GLY A 152 -12.68 -5.13 -14.53
CA GLY A 152 -13.84 -4.93 -15.40
C GLY A 152 -13.56 -5.13 -16.89
N GLU A 153 -12.39 -4.70 -17.37
CA GLU A 153 -11.97 -4.90 -18.76
C GLU A 153 -11.84 -6.38 -19.13
N THR A 154 -11.22 -7.18 -18.25
CA THR A 154 -11.12 -8.63 -18.46
C THR A 154 -12.48 -9.30 -18.38
N VAL A 155 -13.35 -8.89 -17.45
CA VAL A 155 -14.74 -9.38 -17.41
C VAL A 155 -15.45 -9.08 -18.73
N HIS A 156 -15.34 -7.87 -19.26
CA HIS A 156 -15.96 -7.50 -20.53
C HIS A 156 -15.42 -8.35 -21.68
N HIS A 157 -14.10 -8.53 -21.78
CA HIS A 157 -13.46 -9.36 -22.80
C HIS A 157 -13.90 -10.83 -22.72
N LEU A 158 -13.89 -11.42 -21.51
CA LEU A 158 -14.20 -12.83 -21.32
C LEU A 158 -15.69 -13.15 -21.46
N ARG A 159 -16.59 -12.19 -21.25
CA ARG A 159 -18.04 -12.40 -21.49
C ARG A 159 -18.33 -12.85 -22.92
N GLY A 160 -17.57 -12.39 -23.91
CA GLY A 160 -17.73 -12.84 -25.31
C GLY A 160 -17.14 -14.21 -25.62
N VAL A 161 -16.22 -14.70 -24.78
CA VAL A 161 -15.47 -15.96 -25.00
C VAL A 161 -16.05 -17.11 -24.16
N LEU A 162 -16.38 -16.83 -22.90
CA LEU A 162 -16.88 -17.79 -21.91
C LEU A 162 -18.36 -17.56 -21.56
N GLY A 163 -19.01 -16.54 -22.12
CA GLY A 163 -20.44 -16.31 -21.91
C GLY A 163 -21.30 -17.27 -22.73
N GLY A 164 -22.34 -17.82 -22.10
CA GLY A 164 -23.26 -18.77 -22.73
C GLY A 164 -23.05 -20.20 -22.25
N ALA A 165 -23.29 -21.18 -23.13
CA ALA A 165 -23.14 -22.59 -22.78
C ALA A 165 -21.66 -22.92 -22.51
N PRO A 166 -21.34 -23.72 -21.47
CA PRO A 166 -19.95 -24.08 -21.17
C PRO A 166 -19.28 -24.75 -22.38
N PRO A 167 -18.07 -24.32 -22.79
CA PRO A 167 -17.35 -24.95 -23.89
C PRO A 167 -16.97 -26.39 -23.52
N LYS A 168 -17.08 -27.31 -24.48
CA LYS A 168 -16.61 -28.70 -24.35
C LYS A 168 -15.25 -28.82 -25.02
N VAL A 169 -14.33 -29.57 -24.41
CA VAL A 169 -13.11 -30.01 -25.09
C VAL A 169 -13.55 -31.01 -26.17
N VAL A 170 -13.16 -30.74 -27.42
CA VAL A 170 -13.39 -31.62 -28.57
C VAL A 170 -12.21 -32.57 -28.73
#